data_AF-A0A9J5WIW0-F1
#
_entry.id   AF-A0A9J5WIW0-F1
#
_cell.length_a   1.000
_cell.length_b   1.000
_cell.length_c   1.000
_cell.angle_alpha   90.00
_cell.angle_beta   90.00
_cell.angle_gamma   90.00
#
_symmetry.space_group_name_H-M   'P 1'
#
loop_
_entity.id
_entity.type
_entity.pdbx_description
1 polymer ?
#
loop_
_entity_poly.entity_id
_entity_poly.type
_entity_poly.pdbx_seq_one_letter_code
_entity_poly.pdbx_strand_id
1 'polypeptide(L)'
;MKEKARGSSLGKLGFHSSSSQELNKKVNRVTCIIKIAAEMDNEDRISYLPRDIIDRIFKLLSVEDAARTSILSTEWKYIWATVPNLVLDKLFCNKLALRSRYILKQTIDEILLQHIGNTLKFDLDISEVELSLCPNIDGWILYATKNSVKELKLTMPNDSTYKVPSYIFNCPTMTKLKLFNCVVKLPKSFLGFQKLTILFLENCNGTQYLNIISAGLELKIIQCLLKDLTLEKLLLSLTTLEILLLSSFELEVNNSSDIVEAVLKYIDTPTCSCVCVGK
;
A
#
# COMPACT_ATOMS: atom_id res chain seq x y z
N MET A 1 45.07 6.86 30.97
CA MET A 1 43.89 7.44 31.65
C MET A 1 42.73 7.43 30.67
N LYS A 2 41.68 6.66 30.96
CA LYS A 2 40.45 6.52 30.16
C LYS A 2 39.41 7.59 30.56
N GLU A 3 38.59 7.94 29.57
CA GLU A 3 37.17 8.36 29.64
C GLU A 3 36.74 9.56 30.50
N LYS A 4 36.16 10.58 29.84
CA LYS A 4 34.71 10.84 29.86
C LYS A 4 34.36 12.05 28.98
N ALA A 5 33.76 11.80 27.81
CA ALA A 5 32.96 12.81 27.11
C ALA A 5 31.49 12.54 27.42
N ARG A 6 30.81 13.58 27.92
CA ARG A 6 29.42 13.59 28.38
C ARG A 6 28.47 13.26 27.23
N GLY A 7 27.56 12.33 27.46
CA GLY A 7 26.43 12.08 26.58
C GLY A 7 25.39 13.19 26.66
N SER A 8 24.86 13.60 25.50
CA SER A 8 23.58 14.29 25.40
C SER A 8 22.56 13.33 24.78
N SER A 9 21.60 12.91 25.59
CA SER A 9 20.42 12.16 25.13
C SER A 9 19.51 13.09 24.32
N LEU A 10 19.35 12.80 23.03
CA LEU A 10 18.20 13.27 22.26
C LEU A 10 17.20 12.12 22.20
N GLY A 11 16.12 12.29 22.95
CA GLY A 11 15.01 11.36 23.04
C GLY A 11 14.36 11.19 21.67
N LYS A 12 14.29 9.93 21.21
CA LYS A 12 13.41 9.54 20.11
C LYS A 12 11.97 9.58 20.62
N LEU A 13 11.24 10.64 20.26
CA LEU A 13 9.78 10.66 20.36
C LEU A 13 9.21 9.72 19.30
N GLY A 14 8.98 8.47 19.70
CA GLY A 14 8.27 7.48 18.90
C GLY A 14 6.77 7.73 18.99
N PHE A 15 6.20 8.41 18.01
CA PHE A 15 4.76 8.38 17.76
C PHE A 15 4.42 7.12 16.95
N HIS A 16 4.49 5.95 17.60
CA HIS A 16 3.73 4.79 17.15
C HIS A 16 2.37 4.86 17.83
N SER A 17 1.29 4.98 17.05
CA SER A 17 -0.08 5.07 17.56
C SER A 17 -0.39 3.88 18.49
N SER A 18 -0.86 4.19 19.70
CA SER A 18 -1.24 3.23 20.76
C SER A 18 -2.16 2.11 20.26
N SER A 19 -2.95 2.38 19.22
CA SER A 19 -3.86 1.43 18.57
C SER A 19 -3.13 0.24 17.92
N SER A 20 -1.99 0.48 17.25
CA SER A 20 -1.21 -0.59 16.59
C SER A 20 -0.48 -1.50 17.59
N GLN A 21 -0.02 -0.95 18.72
CA GLN A 21 0.58 -1.74 19.80
C GLN A 21 -0.46 -2.63 20.48
N GLU A 22 -1.69 -2.15 20.64
CA GLU A 22 -2.76 -2.89 21.28
C GLU A 22 -3.33 -4.00 20.37
N LEU A 23 -3.45 -3.77 19.05
CA LEU A 23 -3.74 -4.82 18.09
C LEU A 23 -2.67 -5.92 18.10
N ASN A 24 -1.38 -5.55 18.06
CA ASN A 24 -0.29 -6.53 18.12
C ASN A 24 -0.31 -7.36 19.41
N LYS A 25 -0.68 -6.75 20.54
CA LYS A 25 -0.84 -7.47 21.82
C LYS A 25 -2.01 -8.45 21.79
N LYS A 26 -3.11 -8.11 21.12
CA LYS A 26 -4.28 -8.99 20.93
C LYS A 26 -3.95 -10.15 19.98
N VAL A 27 -3.28 -9.87 18.85
CA VAL A 27 -2.81 -10.88 17.90
C VAL A 27 -1.88 -11.87 18.58
N ASN A 28 -0.87 -11.39 19.30
CA ASN A 28 0.06 -12.26 20.03
C ASN A 28 -0.64 -13.15 21.06
N ARG A 29 -1.67 -12.64 21.75
CA ARG A 29 -2.47 -13.44 22.69
C ARG A 29 -3.27 -14.52 21.96
N VAL A 30 -3.94 -14.18 20.86
CA VAL A 30 -4.70 -15.14 20.05
C VAL A 30 -3.77 -16.22 19.50
N THR A 31 -2.63 -15.84 18.90
CA THR A 31 -1.65 -16.80 18.37
C THR A 31 -1.08 -17.69 19.47
N CYS A 32 -0.86 -17.16 20.68
CA CYS A 32 -0.37 -17.96 21.81
C CYS A 32 -1.43 -18.95 22.30
N ILE A 33 -2.70 -18.54 22.39
CA ILE A 33 -3.80 -19.43 22.79
C ILE A 33 -4.00 -20.54 21.76
N ILE A 34 -3.93 -20.22 20.46
CA ILE A 34 -4.06 -21.22 19.39
C ILE A 34 -2.88 -22.20 19.45
N LYS A 35 -1.65 -21.75 19.68
CA LYS A 35 -0.49 -22.63 19.84
C LYS A 35 -0.64 -23.57 21.03
N ILE A 36 -1.02 -23.05 22.20
CA ILE A 36 -1.24 -23.86 23.40
C ILE A 36 -2.34 -24.89 23.16
N ALA A 37 -3.44 -24.48 22.50
CA ALA A 37 -4.54 -25.40 22.17
C ALA A 37 -4.13 -26.50 21.17
N ALA A 38 -3.23 -26.19 20.22
CA ALA A 38 -2.70 -27.17 19.26
C ALA A 38 -1.66 -28.12 19.88
N GLU A 39 -0.91 -27.68 20.88
CA GLU A 39 0.15 -28.47 21.53
C GLU A 39 -0.39 -29.41 22.62
N MET A 40 -1.60 -29.15 23.15
CA MET A 40 -2.18 -29.90 24.28
C MET A 40 -2.98 -31.15 23.89
N ASP A 41 -3.27 -31.37 22.59
CA ASP A 41 -4.06 -32.50 22.10
C ASP A 41 -3.52 -32.94 20.74
N ASN A 42 -3.26 -34.23 20.53
CA ASN A 42 -2.79 -34.74 19.22
C ASN A 42 -3.93 -34.79 18.18
N GLU A 43 -5.09 -34.24 18.53
CA GLU A 43 -6.27 -34.07 17.72
C GLU A 43 -6.37 -32.64 17.18
N ASP A 44 -6.59 -32.50 15.87
CA ASP A 44 -6.77 -31.21 15.19
C ASP A 44 -8.12 -30.58 15.53
N ARG A 45 -8.23 -30.06 16.77
CA ARG A 45 -9.46 -29.46 17.28
C ARG A 45 -9.77 -28.09 16.67
N ILE A 46 -8.74 -27.47 16.08
CA ILE A 46 -8.79 -26.17 15.43
C ILE A 46 -9.55 -26.25 14.10
N SER A 47 -9.47 -27.40 13.41
CA SER A 47 -10.27 -27.68 12.21
C SER A 47 -11.79 -27.70 12.47
N TYR A 48 -12.26 -27.95 13.70
CA TYR A 48 -13.70 -27.94 14.02
C TYR A 48 -14.26 -26.55 14.31
N LEU A 49 -13.45 -25.50 14.26
CA LEU A 49 -13.95 -24.14 14.45
C LEU A 49 -14.90 -23.76 13.29
N PRO A 50 -16.05 -23.13 13.57
CA PRO A 50 -16.92 -22.60 12.54
C PRO A 50 -16.17 -21.66 11.59
N ARG A 51 -16.50 -21.72 10.30
CA ARG A 51 -15.79 -20.98 9.25
C ARG A 51 -15.74 -19.46 9.50
N ASP A 52 -16.81 -18.90 10.04
CA ASP A 52 -16.91 -17.49 10.39
C ASP A 52 -15.94 -17.06 11.50
N ILE A 53 -15.67 -17.96 12.47
CA ILE A 53 -14.67 -17.74 13.51
C ILE A 53 -13.27 -17.80 12.91
N ILE A 54 -13.01 -18.77 12.06
CA ILE A 54 -11.72 -18.89 11.36
C ILE A 54 -11.46 -17.63 10.53
N ASP A 55 -12.42 -17.19 9.72
CA ASP A 55 -12.29 -15.97 8.92
C ASP A 55 -12.05 -14.73 9.78
N ARG A 56 -12.64 -14.64 10.98
CA ARG A 56 -12.37 -13.56 11.94
C ARG A 56 -10.94 -13.61 12.48
N ILE A 57 -10.42 -14.80 12.78
CA ILE A 57 -9.02 -14.96 13.22
C ILE A 57 -8.07 -14.54 12.11
N PHE A 58 -8.26 -15.05 10.88
CA PHE A 58 -7.40 -14.71 9.75
C PHE A 58 -7.44 -13.22 9.37
N LYS A 59 -8.55 -12.51 9.61
CA LYS A 59 -8.61 -11.03 9.47
C LYS A 59 -7.72 -10.28 10.46
N LEU A 60 -7.33 -10.92 11.57
CA LEU A 60 -6.45 -10.33 12.58
C LEU A 60 -4.98 -10.70 12.37
N LEU A 61 -4.69 -11.71 11.56
CA LEU A 61 -3.33 -12.19 11.33
C LEU A 61 -2.67 -11.44 10.18
N SER A 62 -1.35 -11.21 10.31
CA SER A 62 -0.52 -10.88 9.15
C SER A 62 -0.49 -12.08 8.19
N VAL A 63 -0.12 -11.86 6.93
CA VAL A 63 0.07 -12.97 5.97
C VAL A 63 1.12 -13.97 6.48
N GLU A 64 2.17 -13.50 7.16
CA GLU A 64 3.20 -14.34 7.80
C GLU A 64 2.59 -15.23 8.89
N ASP A 65 1.81 -14.64 9.80
CA ASP A 65 1.21 -15.38 10.91
C ASP A 65 0.12 -16.34 10.43
N ALA A 66 -0.68 -15.90 9.46
CA ALA A 66 -1.66 -16.73 8.76
C ALA A 66 -0.99 -17.97 8.15
N ALA A 67 0.09 -17.78 7.39
CA ALA A 67 0.84 -18.90 6.81
C ALA A 67 1.45 -19.80 7.88
N ARG A 68 1.93 -19.27 9.02
CA ARG A 68 2.45 -20.08 10.14
C ARG A 68 1.39 -20.94 10.80
N THR A 69 0.15 -20.48 10.85
CA THR A 69 -0.95 -21.28 11.42
C THR A 69 -1.31 -22.50 10.57
N SER A 70 -0.78 -22.62 9.34
CA SER A 70 -0.95 -23.82 8.50
C SER A 70 -0.43 -25.12 9.13
N ILE A 71 0.49 -25.02 10.10
CA ILE A 71 1.05 -26.17 10.82
C ILE A 71 0.09 -26.65 11.93
N LEU A 72 -0.82 -25.79 12.38
CA LEU A 72 -1.68 -26.04 13.55
C LEU A 72 -2.95 -26.81 13.18
N SER A 73 -3.31 -26.85 11.90
CA SER A 73 -4.51 -27.53 11.42
C SER A 73 -4.40 -27.86 9.94
N THR A 74 -4.88 -29.04 9.58
CA THR A 74 -4.94 -29.53 8.21
C THR A 74 -5.86 -28.67 7.34
N GLU A 75 -6.99 -28.19 7.88
CA GLU A 75 -7.89 -27.25 7.23
C GLU A 75 -7.25 -25.86 7.09
N TRP A 76 -6.58 -25.37 8.14
CA TRP A 76 -6.01 -24.02 8.14
C TRP A 76 -4.87 -23.85 7.13
N LYS A 77 -4.19 -24.95 6.79
CA LYS A 77 -3.24 -25.01 5.67
C LYS A 77 -3.84 -24.54 4.35
N TYR A 78 -5.11 -24.81 4.10
CA TYR A 78 -5.79 -24.38 2.88
C TYR A 78 -6.46 -23.01 3.06
N ILE A 79 -6.92 -22.69 4.27
CA ILE A 79 -7.66 -21.45 4.53
C ILE A 79 -6.76 -20.22 4.38
N TRP A 80 -5.53 -20.24 4.91
CA TRP A 80 -4.63 -19.08 4.79
C TRP A 80 -4.35 -18.71 3.33
N ALA A 81 -4.26 -19.73 2.46
CA ALA A 81 -4.03 -19.59 1.03
C ALA A 81 -5.22 -18.97 0.28
N THR A 82 -6.39 -18.86 0.93
CA THR A 82 -7.59 -18.20 0.39
C THR A 82 -7.80 -16.78 0.92
N VAL A 83 -6.91 -16.27 1.78
CA VAL A 83 -7.08 -14.95 2.40
C VAL A 83 -7.09 -13.86 1.33
N PRO A 84 -8.14 -13.04 1.25
CA PRO A 84 -8.32 -12.10 0.13
C PRO A 84 -7.41 -10.86 0.21
N ASN A 85 -6.80 -10.61 1.37
CA ASN A 85 -5.99 -9.43 1.62
C ASN A 85 -4.52 -9.83 1.82
N LEU A 86 -3.72 -9.66 0.77
CA LEU A 86 -2.28 -9.87 0.82
C LEU A 86 -1.60 -8.56 1.20
N VAL A 87 -1.28 -8.41 2.49
CA VAL A 87 -0.60 -7.24 3.05
C VAL A 87 0.84 -7.62 3.39
N LEU A 88 1.77 -7.14 2.55
CA LEU A 88 3.22 -7.25 2.69
C LEU A 88 3.74 -5.88 3.16
N ASP A 89 3.55 -5.60 4.45
CA ASP A 89 3.85 -4.28 5.01
C ASP A 89 5.35 -4.01 5.19
N LYS A 90 5.67 -2.75 5.53
CA LYS A 90 7.03 -2.27 5.76
C LYS A 90 7.79 -3.10 6.80
N LEU A 91 7.13 -3.54 7.88
CA LEU A 91 7.80 -4.31 8.94
C LEU A 91 8.16 -5.71 8.43
N PHE A 92 7.24 -6.35 7.72
CA PHE A 92 7.43 -7.64 7.08
C PHE A 92 8.55 -7.61 6.06
N CYS A 93 8.48 -6.70 5.08
CA CYS A 93 9.48 -6.60 4.01
C CYS A 93 10.86 -6.23 4.56
N ASN A 94 10.96 -5.27 5.49
CA ASN A 94 12.23 -4.88 6.09
C ASN A 94 12.86 -6.03 6.89
N LYS A 95 12.07 -6.74 7.71
CA LYS A 95 12.54 -7.92 8.47
C LYS A 95 13.14 -9.01 7.57
N LEU A 96 12.55 -9.27 6.41
CA LEU A 96 13.07 -10.25 5.46
C LEU A 96 14.31 -9.71 4.71
N ALA A 97 14.28 -8.44 4.29
CA ALA A 97 15.39 -7.78 3.60
C ALA A 97 16.67 -7.75 4.46
N LEU A 98 16.54 -7.51 5.78
CA LEU A 98 17.63 -7.55 6.75
C LEU A 98 18.31 -8.92 6.84
N ARG A 99 17.61 -10.01 6.49
CA ARG A 99 18.19 -11.35 6.43
C ARG A 99 18.94 -11.58 5.13
N SER A 100 18.30 -11.27 3.99
CA SER A 100 18.93 -11.13 2.68
C SER A 100 17.88 -10.85 1.61
N ARG A 101 18.33 -10.38 0.44
CA ARG A 101 17.50 -10.31 -0.78
C ARG A 101 16.91 -11.67 -1.19
N TYR A 102 17.63 -12.76 -0.94
CA TYR A 102 17.17 -14.10 -1.32
C TYR A 102 15.99 -14.53 -0.44
N ILE A 103 16.08 -14.31 0.87
CA ILE A 103 15.00 -14.62 1.82
C ILE A 103 13.76 -13.78 1.52
N LEU A 104 13.91 -12.47 1.31
CA LEU A 104 12.79 -11.61 0.91
C LEU A 104 12.10 -12.13 -0.35
N LYS A 105 12.88 -12.38 -1.41
CA LYS A 105 12.35 -12.86 -2.67
C LYS A 105 11.66 -14.21 -2.52
N GLN A 106 12.34 -15.18 -1.92
CA GLN A 106 11.84 -16.54 -1.78
C GLN A 106 10.54 -16.57 -0.97
N THR A 107 10.49 -15.89 0.17
CA THR A 107 9.29 -15.87 1.00
C THR A 107 8.10 -15.23 0.31
N ILE A 108 8.30 -14.11 -0.42
CA ILE A 108 7.22 -13.50 -1.19
C ILE A 108 6.80 -14.43 -2.34
N ASP A 109 7.75 -14.95 -3.12
CA ASP A 109 7.45 -15.88 -4.22
C ASP A 109 6.65 -17.10 -3.70
N GLU A 110 7.02 -17.67 -2.55
CA GLU A 110 6.30 -18.79 -1.90
C GLU A 110 4.88 -18.43 -1.45
N ILE A 111 4.68 -17.24 -0.87
CA ILE A 111 3.35 -16.75 -0.48
C ILE A 111 2.44 -16.64 -1.71
N LEU A 112 2.95 -16.05 -2.80
CA LEU A 112 2.17 -15.84 -4.02
C LEU A 112 1.90 -17.16 -4.74
N LEU A 113 2.85 -18.10 -4.75
CA LEU A 113 2.68 -19.43 -5.36
C LEU A 113 1.64 -20.29 -4.63
N GLN A 114 1.58 -20.17 -3.31
CA GLN A 114 0.64 -20.95 -2.48
C GLN A 114 -0.76 -20.32 -2.45
N HIS A 115 -0.88 -19.03 -2.76
CA HIS A 115 -2.17 -18.34 -2.73
C HIS A 115 -3.06 -18.74 -3.92
N ILE A 116 -4.24 -19.24 -3.58
CA ILE A 116 -5.26 -19.79 -4.50
C ILE A 116 -6.58 -19.02 -4.43
N GLY A 117 -6.71 -18.07 -3.51
CA GLY A 117 -7.90 -17.24 -3.35
C GLY A 117 -7.98 -16.09 -4.36
N ASN A 118 -9.14 -15.46 -4.45
CA ASN A 118 -9.26 -14.21 -5.19
C ASN A 118 -8.57 -13.08 -4.39
N THR A 119 -7.55 -12.44 -4.96
CA THR A 119 -6.85 -11.34 -4.29
C THR A 119 -7.72 -10.10 -4.38
N LEU A 120 -8.39 -9.70 -3.29
CA LEU A 120 -9.15 -8.46 -3.26
C LEU A 120 -8.24 -7.25 -3.03
N LYS A 121 -7.29 -7.37 -2.10
CA LYS A 121 -6.33 -6.33 -1.76
C LYS A 121 -4.90 -6.86 -1.85
N PHE A 122 -4.04 -6.10 -2.50
CA PHE A 122 -2.60 -6.31 -2.53
C PHE A 122 -1.90 -5.04 -2.06
N ASP A 123 -1.18 -5.12 -0.94
CA ASP A 123 -0.43 -4.00 -0.35
C ASP A 123 1.04 -4.42 -0.26
N LEU A 124 1.90 -3.76 -1.02
CA LEU A 124 3.35 -3.98 -1.01
C LEU A 124 4.04 -2.70 -0.55
N ASP A 125 4.64 -2.77 0.62
CA ASP A 125 5.38 -1.65 1.20
C ASP A 125 6.84 -2.04 1.40
N ILE A 126 7.66 -1.54 0.48
CA ILE A 126 9.11 -1.70 0.47
C ILE A 126 9.83 -0.37 0.69
N SER A 127 9.18 0.60 1.34
CA SER A 127 9.73 1.95 1.57
C SER A 127 11.08 1.98 2.28
N GLU A 128 11.35 1.01 3.16
CA GLU A 128 12.61 0.85 3.90
C GLU A 128 13.54 -0.22 3.30
N VAL A 129 13.23 -0.72 2.10
CA VAL A 129 14.01 -1.76 1.44
C VAL A 129 14.64 -1.17 0.19
N GLU A 130 15.95 -1.31 0.04
CA GLU A 130 16.63 -0.90 -1.19
C GLU A 130 16.04 -1.65 -2.40
N LEU A 131 15.64 -0.92 -3.44
CA LEU A 131 15.05 -1.50 -4.66
C LEU A 131 15.96 -2.55 -5.32
N SER A 132 17.29 -2.44 -5.15
CA SER A 132 18.29 -3.40 -5.62
C SER A 132 18.05 -4.82 -5.08
N LEU A 133 17.41 -4.94 -3.91
CA LEU A 133 17.08 -6.20 -3.26
C LEU A 133 15.80 -6.84 -3.83
N CYS A 134 15.02 -6.10 -4.64
CA CYS A 134 13.71 -6.49 -5.15
C CYS A 134 13.66 -6.61 -6.69
N PRO A 135 14.52 -7.44 -7.34
CA PRO A 135 14.55 -7.51 -8.81
C PRO A 135 13.28 -8.10 -9.43
N ASN A 136 12.44 -8.78 -8.63
CA ASN A 136 11.24 -9.48 -9.10
C ASN A 136 9.93 -8.74 -8.79
N ILE A 137 10.00 -7.46 -8.39
CA ILE A 137 8.83 -6.68 -7.98
C ILE A 137 7.72 -6.68 -9.04
N ASP A 138 8.09 -6.57 -10.32
CA ASP A 138 7.16 -6.62 -11.44
C ASP A 138 6.43 -7.97 -11.51
N GLY A 139 7.09 -9.07 -11.13
CA GLY A 139 6.46 -10.39 -11.05
C GLY A 139 5.39 -10.45 -9.96
N TRP A 140 5.64 -9.83 -8.80
CA TRP A 140 4.68 -9.76 -7.69
C TRP A 140 3.47 -8.92 -8.04
N ILE A 141 3.68 -7.80 -8.73
CA ILE A 141 2.59 -6.93 -9.19
C ILE A 141 1.81 -7.60 -10.34
N LEU A 142 2.50 -8.31 -11.24
CA LEU A 142 1.85 -9.09 -12.28
C LEU A 142 0.95 -10.17 -11.69
N TYR A 143 1.38 -10.84 -10.62
CA TYR A 143 0.54 -11.79 -9.88
C TYR A 143 -0.75 -11.11 -9.39
N ALA A 144 -0.66 -9.96 -8.72
CA ALA A 144 -1.82 -9.26 -8.18
C ALA A 144 -2.81 -8.86 -9.29
N THR A 145 -2.29 -8.29 -10.39
CA THR A 145 -3.13 -7.85 -11.52
C THR A 145 -3.78 -9.03 -12.27
N LYS A 146 -3.09 -10.17 -12.41
CA LYS A 146 -3.68 -11.40 -12.98
C LYS A 146 -4.77 -12.01 -12.08
N ASN A 147 -4.62 -11.89 -10.77
CA ASN A 147 -5.60 -12.35 -9.79
C ASN A 147 -6.72 -11.33 -9.51
N SER A 148 -7.04 -10.47 -10.48
CA SER A 148 -8.22 -9.59 -10.46
C SER A 148 -8.31 -8.69 -9.21
N VAL A 149 -7.16 -8.13 -8.80
CA VAL A 149 -7.07 -7.23 -7.65
C VAL A 149 -8.04 -6.05 -7.75
N LYS A 150 -8.66 -5.70 -6.62
CA LYS A 150 -9.55 -4.54 -6.49
C LYS A 150 -8.89 -3.35 -5.83
N GLU A 151 -8.01 -3.57 -4.85
CA GLU A 151 -7.21 -2.54 -4.20
C GLU A 151 -5.72 -2.88 -4.32
N LEU A 152 -4.99 -2.05 -5.06
CA LEU A 152 -3.54 -2.14 -5.18
C LEU A 152 -2.88 -0.95 -4.49
N LYS A 153 -2.02 -1.23 -3.50
CA LYS A 153 -1.17 -0.24 -2.84
C LYS A 153 0.30 -0.61 -3.03
N LEU A 154 1.06 0.33 -3.57
CA LEU A 154 2.49 0.20 -3.79
C LEU A 154 3.21 1.36 -3.11
N THR A 155 4.07 1.05 -2.13
CA THR A 155 4.91 2.04 -1.44
C THR A 155 6.38 1.73 -1.70
N MET A 156 7.04 2.62 -2.45
CA MET A 156 8.44 2.50 -2.84
C MET A 156 9.34 3.37 -1.94
N PRO A 157 10.67 3.16 -1.91
CA PRO A 157 11.61 4.05 -1.22
C PRO A 157 11.52 5.50 -1.70
N ASN A 158 11.85 6.49 -0.87
CA ASN A 158 11.65 7.91 -1.21
C ASN A 158 12.47 8.38 -2.44
N ASP A 159 13.64 7.81 -2.67
CA ASP A 159 14.53 8.11 -3.82
C ASP A 159 14.36 7.11 -4.99
N SER A 160 13.20 6.46 -5.03
CA SER A 160 12.84 5.46 -6.03
C SER A 160 12.73 6.06 -7.43
N THR A 161 13.36 5.40 -8.39
CA THR A 161 13.10 5.60 -9.83
C THR A 161 12.17 4.52 -10.40
N TYR A 162 11.46 3.80 -9.53
CA TYR A 162 10.66 2.64 -9.91
C TYR A 162 9.54 3.06 -10.87
N LYS A 163 9.61 2.54 -12.09
CA LYS A 163 8.60 2.79 -13.13
C LYS A 163 7.49 1.78 -12.97
N VAL A 164 6.30 2.29 -12.65
CA VAL A 164 5.12 1.46 -12.47
C VAL A 164 4.77 0.76 -13.79
N PRO A 165 4.66 -0.57 -13.80
CA PRO A 165 4.35 -1.32 -15.01
C PRO A 165 3.00 -0.92 -15.62
N SER A 166 2.97 -0.79 -16.95
CA SER A 166 1.82 -0.24 -17.66
C SER A 166 0.56 -1.10 -17.58
N TYR A 167 0.69 -2.42 -17.35
CA TYR A 167 -0.44 -3.35 -17.26
C TYR A 167 -1.34 -3.09 -16.04
N ILE A 168 -0.85 -2.39 -15.01
CA ILE A 168 -1.66 -1.99 -13.85
C ILE A 168 -2.82 -1.09 -14.28
N PHE A 169 -2.56 -0.19 -15.24
CA PHE A 169 -3.53 0.78 -15.72
C PHE A 169 -4.64 0.16 -16.57
N ASN A 170 -4.47 -1.09 -17.01
CA ASN A 170 -5.45 -1.84 -17.79
C ASN A 170 -6.18 -2.92 -16.95
N CYS A 171 -6.00 -2.94 -15.63
CA CYS A 171 -6.65 -3.94 -14.77
C CYS A 171 -8.15 -3.62 -14.62
N PRO A 172 -9.07 -4.44 -15.18
CA PRO A 172 -10.49 -4.08 -15.29
C PRO A 172 -11.25 -4.19 -13.95
N THR A 173 -10.66 -4.84 -12.96
CA THR A 173 -11.25 -5.02 -11.62
C THR A 173 -10.79 -3.99 -10.61
N MET A 174 -9.80 -3.16 -10.97
CA MET A 174 -9.19 -2.18 -10.08
C MET A 174 -10.19 -1.10 -9.68
N THR A 175 -10.45 -0.99 -8.38
CA THR A 175 -11.34 0.03 -7.78
C THR A 175 -10.58 1.07 -6.97
N LYS A 176 -9.41 0.70 -6.42
CA LYS A 176 -8.56 1.57 -5.62
C LYS A 176 -7.10 1.37 -6.01
N LEU A 177 -6.41 2.46 -6.34
CA LEU A 177 -4.99 2.46 -6.69
C LEU A 177 -4.29 3.49 -5.82
N LYS A 178 -3.29 3.05 -5.04
CA LYS A 178 -2.49 3.91 -4.18
C LYS A 178 -1.02 3.73 -4.51
N LEU A 179 -0.37 4.77 -5.00
CA LEU A 179 1.04 4.76 -5.39
C LEU A 179 1.80 5.81 -4.57
N PHE A 180 2.91 5.40 -3.98
CA PHE A 180 3.80 6.27 -3.20
C PHE A 180 5.22 6.13 -3.74
N ASN A 181 5.87 7.26 -4.02
CA ASN A 181 7.26 7.33 -4.50
C ASN A 181 7.51 6.57 -5.83
N CYS A 182 6.57 6.69 -6.77
CA CYS A 182 6.54 5.94 -8.03
C CYS A 182 6.75 6.84 -9.26
N VAL A 183 7.39 6.32 -10.30
CA VAL A 183 7.39 6.95 -11.63
C VAL A 183 6.23 6.39 -12.45
N VAL A 184 5.28 7.25 -12.81
CA VAL A 184 4.07 6.84 -13.53
C VAL A 184 4.17 7.23 -15.00
N LYS A 185 4.10 6.23 -15.88
CA LYS A 185 4.04 6.41 -17.32
C LYS A 185 2.89 5.60 -17.91
N LEU A 186 1.92 6.30 -18.48
CA LEU A 186 0.77 5.65 -19.09
C LEU A 186 1.15 4.96 -20.42
N PRO A 187 0.58 3.78 -20.72
CA PRO A 187 0.68 3.20 -22.05
C PRO A 187 -0.08 4.05 -23.07
N LYS A 188 0.36 4.05 -24.32
CA LYS A 188 -0.35 4.74 -25.42
C LYS A 188 -1.77 4.21 -25.64
N SER A 189 -1.99 2.94 -25.29
CA SER A 189 -3.29 2.27 -25.35
C SER A 189 -4.14 2.49 -24.10
N PHE A 190 -3.77 3.43 -23.22
CA PHE A 190 -4.55 3.71 -22.03
C PHE A 190 -5.88 4.35 -22.45
N LEU A 191 -6.96 3.61 -22.25
CA LEU A 191 -8.33 4.05 -22.57
C LEU A 191 -9.06 4.62 -21.34
N GLY A 192 -8.37 4.75 -20.22
CA GLY A 192 -8.97 5.12 -18.95
C GLY A 192 -9.25 3.94 -18.04
N PHE A 193 -9.52 4.24 -16.77
CA PHE A 193 -9.92 3.24 -15.80
C PHE A 193 -11.42 2.98 -15.87
N GLN A 194 -11.81 1.71 -15.94
CA GLN A 194 -13.23 1.34 -16.07
C GLN A 194 -14.01 1.33 -14.75
N LYS A 195 -13.34 1.05 -13.62
CA LYS A 195 -13.98 0.88 -12.30
C LYS A 195 -13.25 1.60 -11.17
N LEU A 196 -12.20 2.37 -11.49
CA LEU A 196 -11.37 3.01 -10.49
C LEU A 196 -12.14 4.16 -9.86
N THR A 197 -12.33 4.10 -8.55
CA THR A 197 -13.06 5.11 -7.78
C THR A 197 -12.13 5.92 -6.89
N ILE A 198 -11.02 5.32 -6.44
CA ILE A 198 -10.03 5.98 -5.58
C ILE A 198 -8.67 5.90 -6.25
N LEU A 199 -8.08 7.06 -6.49
CA LEU A 199 -6.70 7.21 -6.93
C LEU A 199 -5.93 8.04 -5.90
N PHE A 200 -4.88 7.46 -5.35
CA PHE A 200 -3.98 8.13 -4.43
C PHE A 200 -2.57 8.12 -5.01
N LEU A 201 -1.98 9.29 -5.19
CA LEU A 201 -0.64 9.49 -5.70
C LEU A 201 0.14 10.40 -4.75
N GLU A 202 1.19 9.88 -4.13
CA GLU A 202 2.07 10.68 -3.26
C GLU A 202 3.50 10.60 -3.77
N ASN A 203 4.13 11.78 -3.91
CA ASN A 203 5.51 11.92 -4.37
C ASN A 203 5.81 11.09 -5.64
N CYS A 204 4.83 11.01 -6.55
CA CYS A 204 5.00 10.34 -7.83
C CYS A 204 5.54 11.33 -8.87
N ASN A 205 6.39 10.88 -9.79
CA ASN A 205 6.88 11.69 -10.91
C ASN A 205 6.36 11.19 -12.27
N GLY A 206 5.93 12.10 -13.14
CA GLY A 206 5.33 11.75 -14.45
C GLY A 206 4.73 12.96 -15.17
N THR A 207 4.89 13.04 -16.49
CA THR A 207 4.38 14.18 -17.29
C THR A 207 2.94 14.00 -17.78
N GLN A 208 2.30 12.88 -17.41
CA GLN A 208 1.02 12.44 -18.00
C GLN A 208 -0.10 12.26 -16.97
N TYR A 209 0.02 12.83 -15.76
CA TYR A 209 -1.04 12.77 -14.74
C TYR A 209 -2.41 13.23 -15.25
N LEU A 210 -2.38 14.24 -16.12
CA LEU A 210 -3.57 14.78 -16.77
C LEU A 210 -4.32 13.73 -17.58
N ASN A 211 -3.61 12.82 -18.24
CA ASN A 211 -4.23 11.72 -19.01
C ASN A 211 -4.85 10.66 -18.09
N ILE A 212 -4.29 10.47 -16.88
CA ILE A 212 -4.86 9.56 -15.87
C ILE A 212 -6.21 10.09 -15.40
N ILE A 213 -6.24 11.40 -15.14
CA ILE A 213 -7.37 12.11 -14.57
C ILE A 213 -8.45 12.30 -15.64
N SER A 214 -8.08 12.66 -16.87
CA SER A 214 -9.03 12.87 -17.97
C SER A 214 -9.65 11.59 -18.52
N ALA A 215 -8.97 10.46 -18.38
CA ALA A 215 -9.50 9.17 -18.81
C ALA A 215 -10.22 8.41 -17.67
N GLY A 216 -10.20 8.92 -16.43
CA GLY A 216 -10.89 8.33 -15.29
C GLY A 216 -12.37 8.73 -15.27
N LEU A 217 -13.21 8.04 -16.04
CA LEU A 217 -14.64 8.39 -16.20
C LEU A 217 -15.48 8.35 -14.92
N GLU A 218 -14.99 7.84 -13.78
CA GLU A 218 -15.76 7.69 -12.53
C GLU A 218 -14.92 7.90 -11.25
N LEU A 219 -13.83 8.68 -11.33
CA LEU A 219 -12.96 8.92 -10.17
C LEU A 219 -13.70 9.75 -9.11
N LYS A 220 -14.02 9.13 -7.97
CA LYS A 220 -14.67 9.82 -6.84
C LYS A 220 -13.67 10.63 -6.03
N ILE A 221 -12.54 10.01 -5.68
CA ILE A 221 -11.54 10.61 -4.79
C ILE A 221 -10.18 10.57 -5.48
N ILE A 222 -9.58 11.75 -5.62
CA ILE A 222 -8.19 11.90 -6.03
C ILE A 222 -7.42 12.60 -4.91
N GLN A 223 -6.41 11.93 -4.38
CA GLN A 223 -5.44 12.56 -3.49
C GLN A 223 -4.08 12.59 -4.16
N CYS A 224 -3.59 13.78 -4.47
CA CYS A 224 -2.35 14.01 -5.19
C CYS A 224 -1.43 14.91 -4.37
N LEU A 225 -0.38 14.33 -3.79
CA LEU A 225 0.70 15.06 -3.13
C LEU A 225 1.86 15.23 -4.11
N LEU A 226 1.63 16.01 -5.17
CA LEU A 226 2.60 16.22 -6.25
C LEU A 226 3.31 17.57 -6.07
N LYS A 227 4.64 17.58 -6.17
CA LYS A 227 5.45 18.80 -6.01
C LYS A 227 5.43 19.72 -7.24
N ASP A 228 5.01 19.23 -8.41
CA ASP A 228 5.13 19.91 -9.71
C ASP A 228 3.91 19.73 -10.64
N LEU A 229 2.69 20.00 -10.15
CA LEU A 229 1.51 20.07 -11.04
C LEU A 229 1.29 21.49 -11.56
N THR A 230 1.32 21.67 -12.88
CA THR A 230 0.72 22.85 -13.53
C THR A 230 -0.79 22.66 -13.57
N LEU A 231 -1.48 23.32 -12.65
CA LEU A 231 -2.91 23.14 -12.35
C LEU A 231 -3.87 23.55 -13.47
N GLU A 232 -3.44 24.44 -14.37
CA GLU A 232 -4.26 24.94 -15.49
C GLU A 232 -4.83 23.84 -16.39
N LYS A 233 -4.16 22.68 -16.48
CA LYS A 233 -4.58 21.57 -17.34
C LYS A 233 -5.52 20.58 -16.65
N LEU A 234 -5.63 20.60 -15.32
CA LEU A 234 -6.56 19.75 -14.56
C LEU A 234 -8.02 20.17 -14.80
N LEU A 235 -8.23 21.47 -15.00
CA LEU A 235 -9.53 22.15 -15.11
C LEU A 235 -10.41 21.67 -16.28
N LEU A 236 -9.84 21.09 -17.33
CA LEU A 236 -10.58 20.73 -18.56
C LEU A 236 -11.14 19.29 -18.55
N SER A 237 -10.92 18.53 -17.49
CA SER A 237 -11.08 17.07 -17.52
C SER A 237 -11.99 16.45 -16.45
N LEU A 238 -12.60 17.28 -15.60
CA LEU A 238 -13.25 16.85 -14.37
C LEU A 238 -14.77 17.00 -14.45
N THR A 239 -15.49 15.92 -14.79
CA THR A 239 -16.96 15.90 -14.82
C THR A 239 -17.59 15.05 -13.72
N THR A 240 -16.83 14.18 -13.03
CA THR A 240 -17.38 13.17 -12.08
C THR A 240 -16.70 13.14 -10.70
N LEU A 241 -15.85 14.12 -10.40
CA LEU A 241 -14.99 14.11 -9.21
C LEU A 241 -15.71 14.64 -7.96
N GLU A 242 -15.72 13.86 -6.87
CA GLU A 242 -16.38 14.22 -5.60
C GLU A 242 -15.41 14.90 -4.61
N ILE A 243 -14.13 14.49 -4.57
CA ILE A 243 -13.14 15.03 -3.63
C ILE A 243 -11.75 15.10 -4.27
N LEU A 244 -11.13 16.30 -4.22
CA LEU A 244 -9.74 16.52 -4.62
C LEU A 244 -8.92 16.98 -3.41
N LEU A 245 -7.94 16.17 -2.99
CA LEU A 245 -7.01 16.50 -1.92
C LEU A 245 -5.63 16.77 -2.51
N LEU A 246 -5.22 18.04 -2.52
CA LEU A 246 -3.86 18.46 -2.89
C LEU A 246 -3.03 18.65 -1.62
N SER A 247 -1.70 18.57 -1.73
CA SER A 247 -0.74 18.56 -0.60
C SER A 247 -0.80 19.71 0.40
N SER A 248 -1.65 20.70 0.17
CA SER A 248 -1.87 21.83 1.05
C SER A 248 -3.35 22.27 1.14
N PHE A 249 -4.28 21.61 0.45
CA PHE A 249 -5.70 21.98 0.42
C PHE A 249 -6.61 20.76 0.36
N GLU A 250 -7.57 20.73 1.28
CA GLU A 250 -8.72 19.83 1.26
C GLU A 250 -9.91 20.58 0.65
N LEU A 251 -10.45 20.04 -0.44
CA LEU A 251 -11.58 20.63 -1.16
C LEU A 251 -12.70 19.61 -1.23
N GLU A 252 -13.77 19.89 -0.48
CA GLU A 252 -15.07 19.24 -0.69
C GLU A 252 -15.67 19.80 -1.99
N VAL A 253 -15.80 18.94 -3.00
CA VAL A 253 -16.32 19.34 -4.31
C VAL A 253 -17.81 19.06 -4.33
N ASN A 254 -18.65 20.10 -4.22
CA ASN A 254 -20.10 19.94 -4.34
C ASN A 254 -20.56 20.02 -5.80
N ASN A 255 -19.78 20.66 -6.68
CA ASN A 255 -19.95 20.67 -8.13
C ASN A 255 -18.63 21.01 -8.86
N SER A 256 -18.58 20.83 -10.19
CA SER A 256 -17.36 21.07 -10.99
C SER A 256 -16.84 22.53 -10.95
N SER A 257 -17.67 23.51 -10.60
CA SER A 257 -17.28 24.93 -10.47
C SER A 257 -16.42 25.17 -9.22
N ASP A 258 -16.68 24.44 -8.13
CA ASP A 258 -15.95 24.57 -6.86
C ASP A 258 -14.47 24.15 -7.00
N ILE A 259 -14.19 23.16 -7.89
CA ILE A 259 -12.82 22.76 -8.23
C ILE A 259 -12.09 23.91 -8.94
N VAL A 260 -12.75 24.55 -9.91
CA VAL A 260 -12.14 25.62 -10.70
C VAL A 260 -11.78 26.80 -9.80
N GLU A 261 -12.70 27.22 -8.94
CA GLU A 261 -12.49 28.35 -8.05
C GLU A 261 -11.41 28.07 -7.00
N ALA A 262 -11.35 26.86 -6.46
CA ALA A 262 -10.33 26.47 -5.50
C ALA A 262 -8.94 26.28 -6.12
N VAL A 263 -8.88 25.76 -7.35
CA VAL A 263 -7.64 25.67 -8.12
C VAL A 263 -7.13 27.07 -8.51
N LEU A 264 -8.02 27.98 -8.93
CA LEU A 264 -7.67 29.39 -9.18
C LEU A 264 -7.13 30.05 -7.90
N LYS A 265 -7.79 29.82 -6.75
CA LYS A 265 -7.33 30.30 -5.45
C LYS A 265 -5.95 29.78 -5.07
N TYR A 266 -5.61 28.53 -5.44
CA TYR A 266 -4.26 27.98 -5.25
C TYR A 266 -3.24 28.62 -6.21
N ILE A 267 -3.59 28.83 -7.48
CA ILE A 267 -2.72 29.53 -8.45
C ILE A 267 -2.41 30.95 -7.97
N ASP A 268 -3.41 31.61 -7.38
CA ASP A 268 -3.30 32.97 -6.84
C ASP A 268 -2.66 33.03 -5.45
N THR A 269 -2.52 31.90 -4.74
CA THR A 269 -1.73 31.89 -3.50
C THR A 269 -0.25 32.00 -3.84
N PRO A 270 0.46 33.04 -3.36
CA PRO A 270 1.88 33.16 -3.59
C PRO A 270 2.57 31.94 -2.99
N THR A 271 3.19 31.14 -3.86
CA THR A 271 4.06 30.05 -3.46
C THR A 271 5.04 30.60 -2.43
N CYS A 272 5.06 30.01 -1.22
CA CYS A 272 6.01 30.42 -0.19
C CYS A 272 7.40 30.50 -0.82
N SER A 273 7.94 31.71 -0.85
CA SER A 273 9.27 32.02 -1.33
C SER A 273 10.26 31.04 -0.70
N CYS A 274 10.97 30.29 -1.55
CA CYS A 274 12.23 29.67 -1.18
C CYS A 274 13.13 30.77 -0.62
N VAL A 275 13.30 30.79 0.71
CA VAL A 275 14.34 31.62 1.32
C VAL A 275 15.67 30.93 1.02
N CYS A 276 16.35 31.40 -0.02
CA CYS A 276 17.78 31.17 -0.19
C CYS A 276 18.51 31.88 0.96
N VAL A 277 18.87 31.15 2.03
CA VAL A 277 19.86 31.66 2.99
C VAL A 277 21.23 31.28 2.46
N GLY A 278 21.79 32.16 1.64
CA GLY A 278 23.21 32.19 1.36
C GLY A 278 23.88 33.26 2.20
N LYS A 279 24.74 32.85 3.13
CA LYS A 279 26.00 33.51 3.47
C LYS A 279 27.01 32.44 3.86
#